data_AF-A0A524HH59-F1
#
_entry.id   AF-A0A524HH59-F1
#
_cell.length_a   1.000
_cell.length_b   1.000
_cell.length_c   1.000
_cell.angle_alpha   90.00
_cell.angle_beta   90.00
_cell.angle_gamma   90.00
#
_symmetry.space_group_name_H-M   'P 1'
#
loop_
_entity.id
_entity.type
_entity.pdbx_description
1 polymer ?
#
loop_
_entity_poly.entity_id
_entity_poly.type
_entity_poly.pdbx_seq_one_letter_code
_entity_poly.pdbx_strand_id
1 'polypeptide(L)'
;MDLALQRMERGPLDAGILARDVLGLSNVPRAVAERLAVALLAADPRVRQQEDGRWGLVAEAMGSPLVEECAFAVVDVETTGMRAAGPDRVTDVAV
;
A
#
# COMPACT_ATOMS: atom_id res chain seq x y z
N MET A 1 -8.28 7.97 11.08
CA MET A 1 -8.03 7.62 9.67
C MET A 1 -7.98 6.11 9.44
N ASP A 2 -7.71 5.31 10.47
CA ASP A 2 -7.53 3.85 10.32
C ASP A 2 -8.77 3.11 9.77
N LEU A 3 -9.98 3.61 10.03
CA LEU A 3 -11.20 3.05 9.45
C LEU A 3 -11.22 3.16 7.91
N ALA A 4 -10.68 4.25 7.33
CA ALA A 4 -10.62 4.40 5.88
C ALA A 4 -9.66 3.37 5.27
N LEU A 5 -8.51 3.15 5.92
CA LEU A 5 -7.49 2.20 5.49
C LEU A 5 -8.00 0.76 5.56
N GLN A 6 -8.61 0.37 6.69
CA GLN A 6 -9.20 -0.96 6.86
C GLN A 6 -10.28 -1.26 5.81
N ARG A 7 -11.04 -0.25 5.38
CA ARG A 7 -12.03 -0.43 4.32
C ARG A 7 -11.37 -0.56 2.95
N MET A 8 -10.28 0.16 2.69
CA MET A 8 -9.52 0.09 1.45
C MET A 8 -8.73 -1.22 1.27
N GLU A 9 -8.49 -1.98 2.34
CA GLU A 9 -7.94 -3.36 2.25
C GLU A 9 -8.83 -4.27 1.39
N ARG A 10 -10.14 -3.99 1.31
CA ARG A 10 -11.08 -4.74 0.46
C ARG A 10 -11.17 -4.21 -0.97
N GLY A 11 -10.46 -3.13 -1.28
CA GLY A 11 -10.39 -2.49 -2.58
C GLY A 11 -10.68 -0.98 -2.56
N PRO A 12 -10.48 -0.30 -3.71
CA PRO A 12 -10.60 1.15 -3.80
C PRO A 12 -12.03 1.66 -3.52
N LEU A 13 -12.13 2.80 -2.82
CA LEU A 13 -13.40 3.40 -2.39
C LEU A 13 -13.63 4.77 -3.06
N ASP A 14 -14.88 5.10 -3.33
CA ASP A 14 -15.24 6.43 -3.80
C ASP A 14 -15.31 7.45 -2.65
N ALA A 15 -15.16 8.73 -2.98
CA ALA A 15 -15.17 9.82 -2.00
C ALA A 15 -16.50 9.96 -1.23
N GLY A 16 -17.62 9.59 -1.83
CA GLY A 16 -18.94 9.55 -1.20
C GLY A 16 -19.06 8.44 -0.16
N ILE A 17 -18.60 7.22 -0.47
CA ILE A 17 -18.51 6.14 0.53
C ILE A 17 -17.60 6.56 1.68
N LEU A 18 -16.45 7.19 1.40
CA LEU A 18 -15.55 7.70 2.44
C LEU A 18 -16.22 8.78 3.32
N ALA A 19 -16.88 9.76 2.71
CA ALA A 19 -17.57 10.81 3.44
C ALA A 19 -18.70 10.26 4.33
N ARG A 20 -19.46 9.27 3.83
CA ARG A 20 -20.53 8.63 4.60
C ARG A 20 -19.99 7.75 5.72
N ASP A 21 -19.08 6.84 5.39
CA ASP A 21 -18.70 5.75 6.30
C ASP A 21 -17.58 6.13 7.27
N VAL A 22 -16.73 7.10 6.90
CA VAL A 22 -15.62 7.58 7.74
C VAL A 22 -15.98 8.87 8.47
N LEU A 23 -16.66 9.79 7.80
CA LEU A 23 -17.02 11.11 8.37
C LEU A 23 -18.46 11.19 8.88
N GLY A 24 -19.29 10.17 8.63
CA GLY A 24 -20.71 10.17 9.03
C GLY A 24 -21.57 11.15 8.22
N LEU A 25 -21.05 11.73 7.14
CA LEU A 25 -21.73 12.78 6.39
C LEU A 25 -22.66 12.16 5.34
N SER A 26 -23.96 12.27 5.61
CA SER A 26 -25.01 11.77 4.72
C SER A 26 -25.42 12.87 3.73
N ASN A 27 -25.67 12.49 2.46
CA ASN A 27 -26.23 13.37 1.43
C ASN A 27 -25.34 14.58 1.03
N VAL A 28 -24.02 14.45 1.17
CA VAL A 28 -23.06 15.49 0.75
C VAL A 28 -23.00 15.57 -0.78
N PRO A 29 -23.00 16.78 -1.38
CA PRO A 29 -22.76 16.93 -2.81
C PRO A 29 -21.43 16.30 -3.23
N ARG A 30 -21.42 15.59 -4.37
CA ARG A 30 -20.24 14.85 -4.85
C ARG A 30 -18.96 15.68 -4.84
N ALA A 31 -18.99 16.91 -5.36
CA ALA A 31 -17.84 17.79 -5.41
C ALA A 31 -17.28 18.16 -4.02
N VAL A 32 -18.14 18.21 -3.00
CA VAL A 32 -17.72 18.45 -1.62
C VAL A 32 -17.10 17.19 -1.03
N ALA A 33 -17.69 16.01 -1.26
CA ALA A 33 -17.12 14.74 -0.82
C ALA A 33 -15.73 14.51 -1.42
N GLU A 34 -15.54 14.79 -2.71
CA GLU A 34 -14.24 14.70 -3.39
C GLU A 34 -13.21 15.65 -2.77
N ARG A 35 -13.57 16.91 -2.53
CA ARG A 35 -12.68 17.88 -1.85
C ARG A 35 -12.31 17.45 -0.43
N LEU A 36 -13.26 16.89 0.32
CA LEU A 36 -12.99 16.37 1.67
C LEU A 36 -12.05 15.17 1.62
N ALA A 37 -12.26 14.24 0.70
CA ALA A 37 -11.38 13.09 0.53
C ALA A 37 -9.95 13.53 0.18
N VAL A 38 -9.79 14.47 -0.75
CA VAL A 38 -8.47 15.06 -1.06
C VAL A 38 -7.86 15.73 0.17
N ALA A 39 -8.60 16.60 0.86
CA ALA A 39 -8.08 17.35 2.00
C ALA A 39 -7.62 16.44 3.16
N LEU A 40 -8.27 15.30 3.35
CA LEU A 40 -8.01 14.38 4.45
C LEU A 40 -6.97 13.30 4.11
N LEU A 41 -6.97 12.82 2.86
CA LEU A 41 -6.20 11.65 2.46
C LEU A 41 -4.95 11.99 1.66
N ALA A 42 -4.90 13.14 0.98
CA ALA A 42 -3.78 13.45 0.07
C ALA A 42 -2.42 13.58 0.78
N ALA A 43 -2.42 13.83 2.09
CA ALA A 43 -1.20 13.91 2.89
C ALA A 43 -0.77 12.55 3.50
N ASP A 44 -1.62 11.51 3.43
CA ASP A 44 -1.27 10.19 3.96
C ASP A 44 -0.56 9.37 2.86
N PRO A 45 0.74 9.03 3.04
CA PRO A 45 1.52 8.34 2.02
C PRO A 45 1.05 6.90 1.75
N ARG A 46 0.20 6.34 2.60
CA ARG A 46 -0.30 4.97 2.45
C ARG A 46 -1.45 4.85 1.46
N VAL A 47 -2.05 5.98 1.04
CA VAL A 47 -3.20 6.00 0.14
C VAL A 47 -2.93 6.88 -1.06
N ARG A 48 -3.57 6.54 -2.18
CA ARG A 48 -3.48 7.32 -3.42
C ARG A 48 -4.83 7.36 -4.12
N GLN A 49 -5.11 8.50 -4.73
CA GLN A 49 -6.23 8.62 -5.66
C GLN A 49 -5.85 8.01 -7.02
N GLN A 50 -6.69 7.11 -7.51
CA GLN A 50 -6.60 6.48 -8.82
C GLN A 50 -7.14 7.41 -9.91
N GLU A 51 -6.86 7.09 -11.18
CA GLU A 51 -7.32 7.90 -12.32
C GLU A 51 -8.85 7.98 -12.44
N ASP A 52 -9.55 6.97 -11.93
CA ASP A 52 -11.01 6.94 -11.87
C ASP A 52 -11.61 7.75 -10.70
N GLY A 53 -10.75 8.38 -9.88
CA GLY A 53 -11.13 9.21 -8.75
C GLY A 53 -11.34 8.46 -7.43
N ARG A 54 -11.24 7.12 -7.41
CA ARG A 54 -11.30 6.32 -6.18
C ARG A 54 -10.00 6.37 -5.40
N TRP A 55 -10.07 6.10 -4.11
CA TRP A 55 -8.94 6.06 -3.20
C TRP A 55 -8.64 4.61 -2.82
N GLY A 56 -7.38 4.21 -2.97
CA GLY A 56 -6.90 2.90 -2.58
C GLY A 56 -5.57 2.98 -1.83
N LEU A 57 -5.18 1.86 -1.22
CA LEU A 57 -3.86 1.71 -0.62
C LEU A 57 -2.78 1.71 -1.70
N VAL A 58 -1.63 2.32 -1.39
CA VAL A 58 -0.43 2.18 -2.20
C VAL A 58 0.11 0.76 -2.03
N ALA A 59 0.55 0.11 -3.11
CA ALA A 59 1.01 -1.29 -3.08
C ALA A 59 2.16 -1.51 -2.08
N GLU A 60 3.06 -0.54 -1.92
CA GLU A 60 4.14 -0.58 -0.91
C GLU A 60 3.62 -0.53 0.52
N ALA A 61 2.45 0.08 0.77
CA ALA A 61 1.79 0.11 2.07
C ALA A 61 0.99 -1.17 2.38
N MET A 62 0.71 -1.99 1.36
CA MET A 62 0.08 -3.31 1.52
C MET A 62 1.06 -4.39 2.00
N GLY A 63 2.36 -4.07 2.06
CA GLY A 63 3.42 -5.02 2.33
C GLY A 63 3.72 -5.88 1.11
N SER A 64 4.96 -6.33 1.00
CA SER A 64 5.30 -7.41 0.08
C SER A 64 4.55 -8.67 0.53
N PRO A 65 3.98 -9.47 -0.39
CA PRO A 65 3.46 -10.79 -0.04
C PRO A 65 4.52 -11.60 0.71
N LEU A 66 4.10 -12.47 1.61
CA LEU A 66 5.06 -13.37 2.27
C LEU A 66 5.72 -14.24 1.19
N VAL A 67 6.99 -14.61 1.39
CA VAL A 67 7.72 -15.46 0.41
C VAL A 67 6.96 -16.76 0.10
N GLU A 68 6.25 -17.29 1.09
CA GLU A 68 5.39 -18.48 0.97
C GLU A 68 4.13 -18.29 0.10
N GLU A 69 3.72 -17.05 -0.15
CA GLU A 69 2.56 -16.70 -1.00
C GLU A 69 2.98 -16.41 -2.45
N CYS A 70 4.28 -16.28 -2.71
CA CYS A 70 4.83 -16.03 -4.04
C CYS A 70 4.92 -17.32 -4.85
N ALA A 71 4.36 -17.32 -6.08
CA ALA A 71 4.56 -18.42 -7.03
C ALA A 71 6.04 -18.58 -7.44
N PHE A 72 6.80 -17.48 -7.40
CA PHE A 72 8.24 -17.43 -7.57
C PHE A 72 8.79 -16.20 -6.85
N ALA A 73 10.01 -16.30 -6.31
CA ALA A 73 10.75 -15.16 -5.75
C ALA A 73 12.03 -14.98 -6.57
N VAL A 74 12.27 -13.75 -7.05
CA VAL A 74 13.53 -13.38 -7.70
C VAL A 74 14.39 -12.74 -6.64
N VAL A 75 15.49 -13.40 -6.31
CA VAL A 75 16.43 -12.95 -5.28
C VAL A 75 17.66 -12.39 -5.97
N ASP A 76 18.05 -11.18 -5.59
CA ASP A 76 19.36 -10.66 -5.96
C ASP A 76 20.41 -11.31 -5.05
N VAL A 77 21.32 -12.08 -5.66
CA VAL A 77 22.34 -12.84 -4.94
C VAL A 77 23.68 -12.17 -5.19
N GLU A 78 24.13 -11.38 -4.22
CA GLU A 78 25.47 -10.81 -4.24
C GLU A 78 26.47 -11.78 -3.58
N THR A 79 27.42 -12.29 -4.35
CA THR A 79 28.58 -12.99 -3.78
C THR A 79 29.61 -11.96 -3.35
N THR A 80 29.63 -11.59 -2.07
CA THR A 80 30.76 -10.84 -1.52
C THR A 80 31.99 -11.75 -1.52
N GLY A 81 32.98 -11.44 -2.36
CA GLY A 81 34.17 -12.28 -2.59
C GLY A 81 35.16 -12.36 -1.42
N MET A 82 34.70 -12.33 -0.16
CA MET A 82 35.57 -12.51 0.98
C MET A 82 35.76 -14.00 1.29
N ARG A 83 37.03 -14.44 1.29
CA ARG A 83 37.42 -15.73 1.81
C ARG A 83 37.17 -15.74 3.32
N ALA A 84 36.17 -16.50 3.78
CA ALA A 84 36.27 -17.10 5.11
C ALA A 84 37.54 -17.96 5.12
N ALA A 85 38.22 -18.12 6.25
CA ALA A 85 39.48 -18.87 6.31
C ALA A 85 39.28 -20.34 5.88
N GLY A 86 39.34 -20.65 4.58
CA GLY A 86 39.01 -21.96 4.00
C GLY A 86 38.37 -21.90 2.60
N PRO A 87 37.97 -23.04 2.00
CA PRO A 87 37.32 -23.13 0.70
C PRO A 87 35.84 -22.68 0.71
N ASP A 88 35.32 -22.26 1.86
CA ASP A 88 33.91 -21.93 2.03
C ASP A 88 33.55 -20.59 1.38
N ARG A 89 32.37 -20.54 0.77
CA ARG A 89 31.79 -19.33 0.18
C ARG A 89 30.59 -18.91 1.02
N VAL A 90 30.54 -17.63 1.38
CA VAL A 90 29.38 -17.02 2.04
C VAL A 90 28.49 -16.39 0.95
N THR A 91 27.19 -16.63 1.05
CA THR A 91 26.18 -16.06 0.15
C THR A 91 25.18 -15.30 1.01
N ASP A 92 24.98 -14.02 0.69
CA ASP A 92 23.94 -13.20 1.30
C ASP A 92 22.71 -13.15 0.38
N VAL A 93 21.53 -13.09 0.97
CA VAL A 93 20.23 -13.22 0.27
C VAL A 93 19.33 -12.11 0.79
N ALA A 94 19.05 -11.14 -0.07
CA ALA A 94 18.06 -10.09 0.17
C ALA A 94 16.79 -10.36 -0.65
N VAL A 95 15.63 -10.22 -0.02
CA VAL A 95 14.30 -10.39 -0.62
C VAL A 95 13.45 -9.16 -0.33
#